data_AF-A0A3D3H5Q0-F1
#
_entry.id   AF-A0A3D3H5Q0-F1
#
_cell.length_a   1.000
_cell.length_b   1.000
_cell.length_c   1.000
_cell.angle_alpha   90.00
_cell.angle_beta   90.00
_cell.angle_gamma   90.00
#
_symmetry.space_group_name_H-M   'P 1'
#
loop_
_entity.id
_entity.type
_entity.pdbx_description
1 polymer ?
#
loop_
_entity_poly.entity_id
_entity_poly.type
_entity_poly.pdbx_seq_one_letter_code
_entity_poly.pdbx_strand_id
1 'polypeptide(L)'
;RGQETVAKVHNLGHPPRRLMAVHLDGADSILPPPGSKVHIASGEVGVLTSVALHVDDGPIGLALVRRTTPDGDATVQTAEGAVAARLETIVPPEAGAAASVPRLPRLSRRAAASPPSP
;
A
#
# COMPACT_ATOMS: atom_id res chain seq x y z
N ARG A 1 -1.17 22.04 -11.97
CA ARG A 1 0.19 21.57 -11.61
C ARG A 1 0.14 20.24 -10.83
N GLY A 2 -0.61 19.25 -11.32
CA GLY A 2 -0.72 17.91 -10.70
C GLY A 2 -0.29 16.77 -11.63
N GLN A 3 0.12 17.11 -12.86
CA GLN A 3 0.49 16.14 -13.90
C GLN A 3 1.93 15.62 -13.73
N GLU A 4 2.85 16.43 -13.18
CA GLU A 4 4.24 16.02 -12.91
C GLU A 4 4.34 14.90 -11.87
N THR A 5 3.47 14.91 -10.85
CA THR A 5 3.44 13.85 -9.83
C THR A 5 2.80 12.56 -10.35
N VAL A 6 1.76 12.68 -11.19
CA VAL A 6 1.09 11.54 -11.84
C VAL A 6 2.02 10.84 -12.82
N ALA A 7 2.83 11.59 -13.59
CA ALA A 7 3.79 11.03 -14.54
C ALA A 7 4.89 10.20 -13.86
N LYS A 8 5.33 10.57 -12.65
CA LYS A 8 6.29 9.75 -11.89
C LYS A 8 5.68 8.40 -11.52
N VAL A 9 4.40 8.34 -11.12
CA VAL A 9 3.73 7.08 -10.78
C VAL A 9 3.39 6.26 -12.04
N HIS A 10 3.01 6.91 -13.14
CA HIS A 10 2.84 6.28 -14.45
C HIS A 10 4.12 5.62 -14.97
N ASN A 11 5.31 6.17 -14.65
CA ASN A 11 6.60 5.67 -15.14
C ASN A 11 7.32 4.68 -14.18
N LEU A 12 6.91 4.54 -12.91
CA LEU A 12 7.69 3.84 -11.87
C LEU A 12 7.17 2.43 -11.51
N GLY A 13 5.97 2.04 -11.96
CA GLY A 13 5.33 0.80 -11.51
C GLY A 13 4.50 0.99 -10.24
N HIS A 14 4.71 0.17 -9.22
CA HIS A 14 3.88 0.18 -7.99
C HIS A 14 4.20 1.37 -7.07
N PRO A 15 3.22 1.93 -6.34
CA PRO A 15 3.46 2.91 -5.30
C PRO A 15 4.48 2.39 -4.25
N PRO A 16 5.42 3.22 -3.78
CA PRO A 16 6.53 2.80 -2.90
C PRO A 16 6.08 2.45 -1.47
N ARG A 17 4.80 2.69 -1.14
CA ARG A 17 4.18 2.37 0.15
C ARG A 17 2.86 1.66 -0.07
N ARG A 18 2.46 0.83 0.90
CA ARG A 18 1.16 0.14 0.91
C ARG A 18 0.52 0.24 2.30
N LEU A 19 -0.78 0.06 2.36
CA LEU A 19 -1.50 -0.08 3.61
C LEU A 19 -1.44 -1.52 4.11
N MET A 20 -1.21 -1.68 5.40
CA MET A 20 -1.31 -2.95 6.12
C MET A 20 -2.25 -2.78 7.31
N ALA A 21 -2.99 -3.84 7.65
CA ALA A 21 -3.72 -3.90 8.90
C ALA A 21 -2.74 -4.09 10.06
N VAL A 22 -3.07 -3.53 11.21
CA VAL A 22 -2.27 -3.59 12.43
C VAL A 22 -3.16 -4.10 13.56
N HIS A 23 -2.80 -5.23 14.15
CA HIS A 23 -3.38 -5.70 15.41
C HIS A 23 -2.47 -5.22 16.54
N LEU A 24 -3.04 -4.56 17.55
CA LEU A 24 -2.27 -3.96 18.65
C LEU A 24 -2.49 -4.76 19.93
N ASP A 25 -1.40 -5.11 20.60
CA ASP A 25 -1.41 -5.77 21.90
C ASP A 25 -1.05 -4.75 22.98
N GLY A 26 -2.08 -4.06 23.47
CA GLY A 26 -1.96 -3.01 24.49
C GLY A 26 -2.83 -3.33 25.70
N ALA A 27 -2.19 -3.71 26.81
CA ALA A 27 -2.88 -4.07 28.05
C ALA A 27 -3.67 -2.92 28.68
N ASP A 28 -3.25 -1.67 28.49
CA ASP A 28 -3.79 -0.51 29.21
C ASP A 28 -4.85 0.29 28.43
N SER A 29 -5.41 -0.26 27.35
CA SER A 29 -6.44 0.41 26.51
C SER A 29 -6.02 1.75 25.88
N ILE A 30 -4.77 2.18 26.05
CA ILE A 30 -4.24 3.38 25.42
C ILE A 30 -3.90 3.03 23.97
N LEU A 31 -4.71 3.57 23.06
CA LEU A 31 -4.50 3.43 21.62
C LEU A 31 -3.38 4.37 21.18
N PRO A 32 -2.35 3.89 20.47
CA PRO A 32 -1.36 4.74 19.84
C PRO A 32 -2.02 5.79 18.95
N PRO A 33 -1.63 7.07 19.02
CA PRO A 33 -2.18 8.09 18.15
C PRO A 33 -1.77 7.87 16.69
N PRO A 34 -2.58 8.33 15.71
CA PRO A 34 -2.12 8.49 14.34
C PRO A 34 -0.80 9.25 14.25
N GLY A 35 0.11 8.79 13.40
CA GLY A 35 1.47 9.31 13.27
C GLY A 35 2.51 8.51 14.06
N SER A 36 2.10 7.63 14.98
CA SER A 36 3.03 6.74 15.69
C SER A 36 3.85 5.88 14.72
N LYS A 37 5.14 5.75 15.01
CA LYS A 37 6.11 5.07 14.14
C LYS A 37 6.00 3.55 14.27
N VAL A 38 5.91 2.86 13.14
CA VAL A 38 5.85 1.40 13.09
C VAL A 38 7.25 0.86 12.81
N HIS A 39 7.67 -0.11 13.62
CA HIS A 39 8.96 -0.78 13.53
C HIS A 39 8.78 -2.29 13.36
N ILE A 40 9.72 -2.91 12.67
CA ILE A 40 9.96 -4.36 12.70
C ILE A 40 11.40 -4.61 13.15
N ALA A 41 11.84 -5.88 13.18
CA ALA A 41 13.21 -6.24 13.57
C ALA A 41 14.32 -5.47 12.80
N SER A 42 14.07 -5.09 11.54
CA SER A 42 15.00 -4.32 10.71
C SER A 42 14.89 -2.79 10.84
N GLY A 43 14.04 -2.28 11.75
CA GLY A 43 13.89 -0.86 12.06
C GLY A 43 12.55 -0.24 11.64
N GLU A 44 12.50 1.09 11.57
CA GLU A 44 11.29 1.86 11.22
C GLU A 44 10.85 1.54 9.77
N VAL A 45 9.58 1.18 9.58
CA VAL A 45 8.99 0.79 8.28
C VAL A 45 7.89 1.73 7.80
N GLY A 46 7.31 2.54 8.68
CA GLY A 46 6.15 3.34 8.34
C GLY A 46 5.52 4.04 9.54
N VAL A 47 4.28 4.47 9.36
CA VAL A 47 3.50 5.19 10.37
C VAL A 47 2.09 4.63 10.44
N LEU A 48 1.52 4.66 11.64
CA LEU A 48 0.12 4.35 11.90
C LEU A 48 -0.74 5.53 11.43
N THR A 49 -1.84 5.27 10.72
CA THR A 49 -2.70 6.31 10.13
C THR A 49 -4.05 6.43 10.81
N SER A 50 -4.60 5.31 11.29
CA SER A 50 -5.88 5.27 11.98
C SER A 50 -5.89 4.11 12.96
N VAL A 51 -6.62 4.26 14.05
CA VAL A 51 -6.75 3.26 15.12
C VAL A 51 -8.20 3.26 15.62
N ALA A 52 -8.71 2.07 15.94
CA ALA A 52 -10.03 1.86 16.49
C ALA A 52 -10.01 0.69 17.48
N LEU A 53 -11.01 0.64 18.36
CA LEU A 53 -11.28 -0.51 19.19
C LEU A 53 -12.37 -1.36 18.51
N HIS A 54 -11.99 -2.50 17.95
CA HIS A 54 -12.91 -3.48 17.38
C HIS A 54 -13.53 -4.32 18.49
N VAL A 55 -14.80 -4.70 18.33
CA VAL A 55 -15.54 -5.44 19.36
C VAL A 55 -15.04 -6.88 19.51
N ASP A 56 -14.64 -7.50 18.40
CA ASP A 56 -14.20 -8.91 18.39
C ASP A 56 -12.67 -9.04 18.39
N ASP A 57 -11.98 -8.18 17.64
CA ASP A 57 -10.52 -8.25 17.44
C ASP A 57 -9.74 -7.36 18.43
N GLY A 58 -10.43 -6.54 19.21
CA GLY A 58 -9.82 -5.58 20.11
C GLY A 58 -9.13 -4.42 19.36
N PRO A 59 -8.04 -3.86 19.90
CA PRO A 59 -7.32 -2.73 19.30
C PRO A 59 -6.76 -3.02 17.90
N ILE A 60 -7.26 -2.32 16.88
CA ILE A 60 -6.81 -2.46 15.49
C ILE A 60 -6.48 -1.11 14.86
N GLY A 61 -5.69 -1.12 13.79
CA GLY A 61 -5.35 0.07 13.04
C GLY A 61 -4.90 -0.18 11.61
N LEU A 62 -4.55 0.91 10.93
CA LEU A 62 -3.97 0.89 9.58
C LEU A 62 -2.60 1.55 9.62
N ALA A 63 -1.62 0.97 8.94
CA ALA A 63 -0.29 1.55 8.80
C ALA A 63 0.09 1.72 7.33
N LEU A 64 0.70 2.87 7.02
CA LEU A 64 1.31 3.14 5.73
C LEU A 64 2.81 2.82 5.80
N VAL A 65 3.18 1.66 5.25
CA VAL A 65 4.53 1.08 5.36
C VAL A 65 5.25 1.00 4.02
N ARG A 66 6.57 0.78 4.06
CA ARG A 66 7.36 0.46 2.86
C ARG A 66 6.75 -0.73 2.11
N ARG A 67 6.80 -0.70 0.78
CA ARG A 67 6.20 -1.74 -0.08
C ARG A 67 6.75 -3.14 0.16
N THR A 68 7.96 -3.27 0.68
CA THR A 68 8.64 -4.56 0.94
C THR A 68 8.47 -5.05 2.37
N THR A 69 7.73 -4.33 3.22
CA THR A 69 7.49 -4.74 4.61
C THR A 69 6.76 -6.10 4.63
N PRO A 70 7.27 -7.12 5.33
CA PRO A 70 6.59 -8.40 5.47
C PRO A 70 5.46 -8.32 6.52
N ASP A 71 4.61 -9.35 6.52
CA ASP A 71 3.67 -9.61 7.61
C ASP A 71 4.41 -10.10 8.86
N GLY A 72 3.76 -10.01 10.02
CA GLY A 72 4.29 -10.54 11.28
C GLY A 72 4.52 -9.47 12.35
N ASP A 73 5.45 -9.76 13.26
CA ASP A 73 5.62 -8.97 14.47
C ASP A 73 6.16 -7.57 14.19
N ALA A 74 5.60 -6.62 14.92
CA ALA A 74 5.94 -5.21 14.83
C ALA A 74 5.83 -4.54 16.20
N THR A 75 6.26 -3.30 16.23
CA THR A 75 6.16 -2.45 17.41
C THR A 75 5.76 -1.04 16.99
N VAL A 76 4.78 -0.47 17.67
CA VAL A 76 4.35 0.91 17.48
C VAL A 76 4.95 1.76 18.59
N GLN A 77 5.78 2.72 18.22
CA GLN A 77 6.42 3.64 19.16
C GLN A 77 5.52 4.86 19.42
N THR A 78 5.20 5.10 20.68
CA THR A 78 4.45 6.28 21.18
C THR A 78 5.31 7.06 22.17
N ALA A 79 4.80 8.18 22.67
CA ALA A 79 5.49 8.95 23.71
C ALA A 79 5.44 8.25 25.08
N GLU A 80 4.43 7.41 25.30
CA GLU A 80 4.16 6.67 26.52
C GLU A 80 4.88 5.32 26.55
N GLY A 81 5.28 4.79 25.39
CA GLY A 81 6.06 3.57 25.31
C GLY A 81 5.93 2.84 23.97
N ALA A 82 6.46 1.63 23.95
CA ALA A 82 6.36 0.73 22.82
C ALA A 82 5.14 -0.18 22.98
N VAL A 83 4.29 -0.23 21.96
CA VAL A 83 3.12 -1.13 21.91
C VAL A 83 3.43 -2.28 20.96
N ALA A 84 3.30 -3.52 21.44
CA ALA A 84 3.46 -4.70 20.60
C ALA A 84 2.36 -4.74 19.55
N ALA A 85 2.69 -5.19 18.35
CA ALA A 85 1.75 -5.21 17.24
C ALA A 85 2.03 -6.35 16.26
N ARG A 86 1.04 -6.67 15.42
CA ARG A 86 1.18 -7.59 14.30
C ARG A 86 0.67 -6.94 13.02
N LEU A 87 1.47 -7.02 11.96
CA LEU A 87 1.14 -6.53 10.63
C LEU A 87 0.53 -7.65 9.78
N GLU A 88 -0.56 -7.31 9.09
CA GLU A 88 -1.27 -8.21 8.18
C GLU A 88 -1.50 -7.53 6.83
N THR A 89 -1.20 -8.25 5.74
CA THR A 89 -1.38 -7.72 4.40
C THR A 89 -2.85 -7.64 4.02
N ILE A 90 -3.32 -6.41 3.79
CA ILE A 90 -4.63 -6.11 3.17
C ILE A 90 -4.48 -5.56 1.74
N VAL A 91 -3.35 -4.93 1.44
CA VAL A 91 -2.96 -4.51 0.09
C VAL A 91 -1.78 -5.36 -0.33
N PRO A 92 -1.97 -6.32 -1.25
CA PRO A 92 -0.87 -7.15 -1.73
C PRO A 92 0.27 -6.33 -2.37
N PRO A 93 1.53 -6.79 -2.27
CA PRO A 93 2.69 -6.12 -2.85
C PRO A 93 2.64 -5.88 -4.37
N GLU A 94 1.71 -6.49 -5.09
CA GLU A 94 1.44 -6.35 -6.53
C GLU A 94 0.23 -5.44 -6.86
N ALA A 95 -0.51 -4.94 -5.86
CA ALA A 95 -1.69 -4.12 -6.10
C ALA A 95 -1.34 -2.66 -6.50
N GLY A 96 -2.06 -2.09 -7.48
CA GLY A 96 -1.89 -0.68 -7.85
C GLY A 96 -0.77 -0.40 -8.86
N ALA A 97 -0.37 -1.39 -9.66
CA ALA A 97 0.37 -1.12 -10.89
C ALA A 97 -0.45 -0.20 -11.81
N ALA A 98 0.10 0.93 -12.23
CA ALA A 98 -0.50 1.77 -13.26
C ALA A 98 -0.36 1.18 -14.69
N ALA A 99 0.33 0.04 -14.84
CA ALA A 99 0.78 -0.50 -16.11
C ALA A 99 0.42 -1.98 -16.29
N SER A 100 -0.85 -2.25 -16.57
CA SER A 100 -1.28 -3.44 -17.30
C SER A 100 -2.48 -3.13 -18.19
N VAL A 101 -2.50 -1.95 -18.79
CA VAL A 101 -3.42 -1.66 -19.89
C VAL A 101 -2.87 -2.38 -21.13
N PRO A 102 -3.56 -3.39 -21.69
CA PRO A 102 -3.11 -4.04 -22.91
C PRO A 102 -2.94 -2.99 -24.01
N ARG A 103 -1.80 -2.99 -24.68
CA ARG A 103 -1.57 -2.10 -25.82
C ARG A 103 -2.47 -2.58 -26.97
N LEU A 104 -3.67 -2.00 -27.08
CA LEU A 104 -4.59 -2.36 -28.16
C LEU A 104 -3.89 -2.04 -29.50
N PRO A 105 -3.73 -3.01 -30.41
CA PRO A 105 -3.16 -2.72 -31.72
C PRO A 105 -4.03 -1.66 -32.40
N ARG A 106 -3.40 -0.66 -33.01
CA ARG A 106 -4.13 0.34 -33.80
C ARG A 106 -4.90 -0.42 -34.88
N LEU A 107 -6.22 -0.27 -34.92
CA LEU A 107 -7.05 -0.78 -36.00
C LEU A 107 -6.68 0.00 -37.27
N SER A 108 -5.63 -0.45 -37.97
CA SER A 108 -5.28 0.10 -39.27
C SER A 108 -6.41 -0.24 -40.23
N ARG A 109 -7.03 0.83 -40.70
CA ARG A 109 -8.06 0.89 -41.72
C ARG A 109 -7.66 0.05 -42.95
N ARG A 110 -8.42 -1.02 -43.17
CA ARG A 110 -8.73 -1.72 -44.45
C ARG A 110 -7.60 -1.87 -45.47
N ALA A 111 -7.23 -3.12 -45.75
CA ALA A 111 -6.48 -3.52 -46.95
C ALA A 111 -7.10 -2.87 -48.20
N ALA A 112 -6.29 -2.13 -48.96
CA ALA A 112 -6.66 -1.65 -50.28
C ALA A 112 -6.82 -2.86 -51.19
N ALA A 113 -8.01 -3.04 -51.76
CA ALA A 113 -8.25 -4.03 -52.80
C ALA A 113 -7.45 -3.65 -54.06
N SER A 114 -6.76 -4.63 -54.66
CA SER A 114 -6.10 -4.47 -55.95
C SER A 114 -7.14 -4.20 -57.05
N PRO A 115 -6.88 -3.30 -58.01
CA PRO A 115 -7.77 -3.10 -59.14
C PRO A 115 -7.74 -4.30 -60.10
N PRO A 116 -8.83 -4.59 -60.82
CA PRO A 116 -8.83 -5.65 -61.82
C PRO A 116 -7.99 -5.24 -63.04
N SER A 117 -7.18 -6.18 -63.53
CA SER A 117 -6.44 -6.06 -64.79
C SER A 117 -7.39 -6.10 -66.00
N PRO A 118 -7.05 -5.45 -67.12
CA PRO A 118 -7.87 -5.43 -68.34
C PRO A 118 -7.93 -6.80 -69.04
#